data_AF-A0A2V8L8W6-F1
#
_entry.id   AF-A0A2V8L8W6-F1
#
_cell.length_a   1.000
_cell.length_b   1.000
_cell.length_c   1.000
_cell.angle_alpha   90.00
_cell.angle_beta   90.00
_cell.angle_gamma   90.00
#
_symmetry.space_group_name_H-M   'P 1'
#
loop_
_entity.id
_entity.type
_entity.pdbx_description
1 polymer ?
#
loop_
_entity_poly.entity_id
_entity_poly.type
_entity_poly.pdbx_seq_one_letter_code
_entity_poly.pdbx_strand_id
1 'polypeptide(L)'
;MSTQIRAIIITVSDACAAREREDASGTALVELLTEVGAAIVAKVVVNDDLEPLAHKLRAYADLKHVNLIVTTGGTGFGHRDNTPEATLQAIEREAPGLAEAMRIETPKASKSSSRS
;
A
#
# COMPACT_ATOMS: atom_id res chain seq x y z
N MET A 1 12.54 24.11 5.20
CA MET A 1 11.14 24.01 4.75
C MET A 1 10.67 22.61 5.10
N SER A 2 9.62 22.46 5.89
CA SER A 2 8.99 21.14 6.07
C SER A 2 8.26 20.81 4.78
N THR A 3 8.70 19.78 4.06
CA THR A 3 7.97 19.28 2.89
C THR A 3 6.71 18.59 3.41
N GLN A 4 5.54 19.08 3.01
CA GLN A 4 4.27 18.42 3.31
C GLN A 4 4.22 17.04 2.66
N ILE A 5 3.78 16.02 3.41
CA ILE A 5 3.57 14.68 2.86
C ILE A 5 2.36 14.73 1.92
N ARG A 6 2.51 14.19 0.72
CA ARG A 6 1.50 14.13 -0.33
C ARG A 6 1.39 12.69 -0.81
N ALA A 7 0.39 12.01 -0.29
CA ALA A 7 0.31 10.55 -0.33
C ALA A 7 -0.71 10.05 -1.35
N ILE A 8 -0.36 8.96 -2.01
CA ILE A 8 -1.32 8.13 -2.75
C ILE A 8 -1.50 6.82 -1.99
N ILE A 9 -2.75 6.41 -1.81
CA ILE A 9 -3.11 5.13 -1.20
C ILE A 9 -3.60 4.19 -2.30
N ILE A 10 -3.05 2.99 -2.35
CA ILE A 10 -3.39 1.95 -3.32
C ILE A 10 -3.84 0.70 -2.55
N THR A 11 -5.13 0.40 -2.59
CA THR A 11 -5.64 -0.89 -2.14
C THR A 11 -5.48 -1.90 -3.27
N VAL A 12 -4.71 -2.96 -3.02
CA VAL A 12 -4.50 -4.07 -3.94
C VAL A 12 -5.39 -5.22 -3.50
N SER A 13 -6.49 -5.44 -4.22
CA SER A 13 -7.43 -6.53 -3.93
C SER A 13 -8.39 -6.75 -5.08
N ASP A 14 -8.39 -7.97 -5.63
CA ASP A 14 -9.33 -8.40 -6.66
C ASP A 14 -10.80 -8.27 -6.19
N ALA A 15 -11.09 -8.64 -4.94
CA ALA A 15 -12.44 -8.56 -4.36
C ALA A 15 -12.91 -7.10 -4.19
N CYS A 16 -12.03 -6.20 -3.73
CA CYS A 16 -12.39 -4.78 -3.63
C CYS A 16 -12.55 -4.15 -5.01
N ALA A 17 -11.71 -4.52 -5.99
CA ALA A 17 -11.81 -4.04 -7.35
C ALA A 17 -13.10 -4.52 -8.06
N ALA A 18 -13.52 -5.76 -7.77
CA ALA A 18 -14.79 -6.33 -8.22
C ALA A 18 -16.01 -5.81 -7.44
N ARG A 19 -15.81 -4.96 -6.42
CA ARG A 19 -16.86 -4.44 -5.50
C ARG A 19 -17.59 -5.53 -4.71
N GLU A 20 -16.95 -6.68 -4.51
CA GLU A 20 -17.45 -7.76 -3.66
C GLU A 20 -17.18 -7.49 -2.18
N ARG A 21 -16.21 -6.61 -1.89
CA ARG A 21 -15.82 -6.20 -0.55
C ARG A 21 -15.56 -4.70 -0.49
N GLU A 22 -15.90 -4.07 0.63
CA GLU A 22 -15.56 -2.67 0.89
C GLU A 22 -14.08 -2.48 1.20
N ASP A 23 -13.51 -1.38 0.69
CA ASP A 23 -12.13 -0.98 0.94
C ASP A 23 -11.97 -0.28 2.30
N ALA A 24 -12.15 -1.06 3.37
CA ALA A 24 -11.99 -0.60 4.75
C ALA A 24 -10.54 -0.18 5.06
N SER A 25 -9.55 -0.95 4.57
CA SER A 25 -8.13 -0.67 4.80
C SER A 25 -7.68 0.64 4.15
N GLY A 26 -8.11 0.90 2.91
CA GLY A 26 -7.81 2.17 2.26
C GLY A 26 -8.50 3.35 2.95
N THR A 27 -9.69 3.16 3.54
CA THR A 27 -10.34 4.20 4.35
C THR A 27 -9.56 4.48 5.64
N ALA A 28 -9.16 3.45 6.38
CA ALA A 28 -8.35 3.62 7.58
C ALA A 28 -7.00 4.31 7.30
N LEU A 29 -6.35 4.00 6.16
CA LEU A 29 -5.13 4.70 5.76
C LEU A 29 -5.33 6.17 5.46
N VAL A 30 -6.48 6.56 4.88
CA VAL A 30 -6.81 7.99 4.67
C VAL A 30 -6.89 8.71 6.01
N GLU A 31 -7.59 8.13 6.98
CA GLU A 31 -7.75 8.71 8.32
C GLU A 31 -6.38 8.87 9.00
N LEU A 32 -5.61 7.79 9.11
CA LEU A 32 -4.28 7.80 9.76
C LEU A 32 -3.30 8.79 9.13
N LEU A 33 -3.24 8.83 7.79
CA LEU A 33 -2.33 9.75 7.10
C LEU A 33 -2.78 11.21 7.24
N THR A 34 -4.09 11.46 7.26
CA THR A 34 -4.63 12.80 7.49
C THR A 34 -4.34 13.28 8.91
N GLU A 35 -4.45 12.42 9.92
CA GLU A 35 -4.13 12.73 11.33
C GLU A 35 -2.68 13.15 11.53
N VAL A 36 -1.74 12.59 10.76
CA VAL A 36 -0.32 12.98 10.80
C VAL A 36 0.00 14.18 9.88
N GLY A 37 -1.02 14.82 9.30
CA GLY A 37 -0.89 16.04 8.49
C GLY A 37 -0.53 15.83 7.02
N ALA A 38 -0.66 14.60 6.50
CA ALA A 38 -0.48 14.35 5.06
C ALA A 38 -1.68 14.84 4.24
N ALA A 39 -1.41 15.31 3.02
CA ALA A 39 -2.43 15.56 2.02
C ALA A 39 -2.64 14.31 1.16
N ILE A 40 -3.85 13.77 1.14
CA ILE A 40 -4.19 12.64 0.28
C ILE A 40 -4.42 13.14 -1.15
N VAL A 41 -3.53 12.76 -2.05
CA VAL A 41 -3.60 13.10 -3.48
C VAL A 41 -4.60 12.20 -4.19
N ALA A 42 -4.58 10.91 -3.88
CA ALA A 42 -5.51 9.93 -4.43
C ALA A 42 -5.65 8.71 -3.50
N LYS A 43 -6.84 8.10 -3.53
CA LYS A 43 -7.12 6.77 -3.00
C LYS A 43 -7.67 5.93 -4.16
N VAL A 44 -7.02 4.81 -4.47
CA VAL A 44 -7.43 3.93 -5.58
C VAL A 44 -7.45 2.47 -5.17
N VAL A 45 -8.29 1.70 -5.85
CA VAL A 45 -8.36 0.24 -5.73
C VAL A 45 -7.90 -0.37 -7.05
N VAL A 46 -7.04 -1.38 -7.00
CA VAL A 46 -6.49 -2.08 -8.17
C VAL A 46 -6.49 -3.59 -7.94
N ASN A 47 -6.47 -4.36 -9.05
CA ASN A 47 -6.27 -5.81 -9.01
C ASN A 47 -4.82 -6.15 -8.63
N ASP A 48 -4.61 -7.39 -8.18
CA ASP A 48 -3.31 -7.92 -7.76
C ASP A 48 -2.48 -8.49 -8.94
N ASP A 49 -2.63 -7.87 -10.11
CA ASP A 49 -1.89 -8.27 -11.31
C ASP A 49 -0.52 -7.57 -11.31
N LEU A 50 0.57 -8.35 -11.33
CA LEU A 50 1.95 -7.89 -11.20
C LEU A 50 2.31 -6.69 -12.09
N GLU A 51 2.22 -6.86 -13.41
CA GLU A 51 2.65 -5.85 -14.38
C GLU A 51 1.78 -4.57 -14.34
N PRO A 52 0.43 -4.66 -14.32
CA PRO A 52 -0.42 -3.49 -14.11
C PRO A 52 -0.11 -2.74 -12.80
N LEU A 53 0.13 -3.45 -11.70
CA LEU A 53 0.45 -2.84 -10.41
C LEU A 53 1.81 -2.11 -10.47
N ALA A 54 2.85 -2.76 -10.99
CA ALA A 54 4.18 -2.15 -11.13
C ALA A 54 4.13 -0.90 -12.02
N HIS A 55 3.38 -0.94 -13.13
CA HIS A 55 3.17 0.22 -13.99
C HIS A 55 2.46 1.35 -13.25
N LYS A 56 1.43 1.04 -12.46
CA LYS A 56 0.69 2.04 -11.68
C LYS A 56 1.58 2.71 -10.63
N LEU A 57 2.42 1.93 -9.93
CA LEU A 57 3.38 2.44 -8.96
C LEU A 57 4.35 3.44 -9.61
N ARG A 58 4.94 3.09 -10.76
CA ARG A 58 5.83 3.98 -11.52
C ARG A 58 5.12 5.26 -11.97
N ALA A 59 3.93 5.13 -12.56
CA ALA A 59 3.15 6.27 -13.02
C ALA A 59 2.82 7.28 -11.90
N TYR A 60 2.54 6.78 -10.69
CA TYR A 60 2.33 7.64 -9.53
C TYR A 60 3.62 8.22 -8.95
N ALA A 61 4.71 7.46 -8.96
CA ALA A 61 6.02 7.95 -8.53
C ALA A 61 6.55 9.09 -9.43
N ASP A 62 6.20 9.08 -10.72
CA ASP A 62 6.57 10.11 -11.69
C ASP A 62 5.82 11.45 -11.48
N LEU A 63 4.73 11.45 -10.69
CA LEU A 63 4.02 12.67 -10.36
C LEU A 63 4.88 13.56 -9.47
N LYS A 64 5.32 14.71 -10.00
CA LYS A 64 6.20 15.71 -9.32
C LYS A 64 5.71 16.22 -7.96
N HIS A 65 4.47 15.90 -7.63
CA HIS A 65 3.71 16.46 -6.54
C HIS A 65 3.35 15.39 -5.50
N VAL A 66 3.75 14.13 -5.72
CA VAL A 66 3.59 12.99 -4.82
C VAL A 66 4.95 12.66 -4.22
N ASN A 67 4.98 12.35 -2.92
CA ASN A 67 6.21 11.97 -2.23
C ASN A 67 6.04 10.76 -1.29
N LEU A 68 4.85 10.15 -1.29
CA LEU A 68 4.57 8.90 -0.57
C LEU A 68 3.53 8.09 -1.35
N ILE A 69 3.78 6.80 -1.53
CA ILE A 69 2.80 5.82 -1.99
C ILE A 69 2.69 4.76 -0.90
N VAL A 70 1.48 4.45 -0.46
CA VAL A 70 1.21 3.40 0.52
C VAL A 70 0.30 2.37 -0.13
N THR A 71 0.77 1.12 -0.19
CA THR A 71 -0.04 -0.02 -0.64
C THR A 71 -0.67 -0.73 0.56
N THR A 72 -1.83 -1.36 0.36
CA THR A 72 -2.43 -2.27 1.33
C THR A 72 -3.08 -3.45 0.62
N GLY A 73 -2.85 -4.66 1.13
CA GLY A 73 -3.23 -5.91 0.46
C GLY A 73 -2.12 -6.46 -0.45
N GLY A 74 -2.28 -7.72 -0.86
CA GLY A 74 -1.39 -8.37 -1.83
C GLY A 74 0.02 -8.70 -1.37
N THR A 75 0.29 -8.74 -0.05
CA THR A 75 1.61 -9.00 0.55
C THR A 75 1.70 -10.34 1.30
N GLY A 76 0.73 -11.24 1.10
CA GLY A 76 0.71 -12.57 1.70
C GLY A 76 1.60 -13.59 0.98
N PHE A 77 1.25 -14.88 1.12
CA PHE A 77 1.94 -16.00 0.48
C PHE A 77 1.10 -16.66 -0.64
N GLY A 78 -0.02 -16.04 -1.03
CA GLY A 78 -0.87 -16.53 -2.10
C GLY A 78 -0.27 -16.28 -3.48
N HIS A 79 -0.63 -17.12 -4.46
CA HIS A 79 -0.16 -16.97 -5.86
C HIS A 79 -0.55 -15.65 -6.53
N ARG A 80 -1.51 -14.92 -5.94
CA ARG A 80 -1.96 -13.62 -6.40
C ARG A 80 -1.32 -12.47 -5.65
N ASP A 81 -0.68 -12.70 -4.50
CA ASP A 81 -0.08 -11.66 -3.66
C ASP A 81 1.21 -11.13 -4.32
N ASN A 82 1.05 -10.23 -5.30
CA ASN A 82 2.15 -9.75 -6.15
C ASN A 82 2.65 -8.36 -5.74
N THR A 83 2.16 -7.78 -4.65
CA THR A 83 2.50 -6.41 -4.24
C THR A 83 3.99 -6.24 -3.93
N PRO A 84 4.67 -7.17 -3.22
CA PRO A 84 6.11 -7.08 -3.01
C PRO A 84 6.90 -7.10 -4.33
N GLU A 85 6.58 -8.02 -5.23
CA GLU A 85 7.22 -8.19 -6.54
C GLU A 85 6.99 -6.97 -7.44
N ALA A 86 5.76 -6.45 -7.48
CA ALA A 86 5.43 -5.24 -8.22
C ALA A 86 6.16 -4.00 -7.66
N THR A 87 6.33 -3.94 -6.34
CA THR A 87 7.10 -2.87 -5.69
C THR A 87 8.56 -2.95 -6.07
N LEU A 88 9.17 -4.14 -6.04
CA LEU A 88 10.55 -4.36 -6.46
C LEU A 88 10.79 -3.98 -7.93
N GLN A 89 9.82 -4.21 -8.82
CA GLN A 89 9.90 -3.77 -10.22
C GLN A 89 9.77 -2.24 -10.40
N ALA A 90 9.21 -1.52 -9.42
CA ALA A 90 8.90 -0.10 -9.53
C ALA A 90 9.97 0.81 -8.89
N ILE A 91 10.72 0.29 -7.91
CA ILE A 91 11.71 1.08 -7.16
C ILE A 91 13.10 1.00 -7.79
N GLU A 92 13.88 2.07 -7.64
CA GLU A 92 15.29 2.09 -8.03
C GLU A 92 16.22 1.57 -6.92
N ARG A 93 15.77 1.67 -5.66
CA ARG A 93 16.54 1.27 -4.48
C ARG A 93 15.63 0.82 -3.36
N GLU A 94 16.01 -0.28 -2.72
CA GLU A 94 15.33 -0.82 -1.55
C GLU A 94 15.71 -0.08 -0.26
N ALA A 95 14.76 -0.02 0.67
CA ALA A 95 14.94 0.42 2.05
C ALA A 95 14.57 -0.73 3.01
N PRO A 96 15.42 -1.77 3.12
CA PRO A 96 15.08 -3.01 3.83
C PRO A 96 14.68 -2.79 5.29
N GLY A 97 15.27 -1.79 5.96
CA GLY A 97 14.96 -1.43 7.35
C GLY A 97 13.49 -1.07 7.60
N LEU A 98 12.76 -0.56 6.59
CA LEU A 98 11.32 -0.30 6.72
C LEU A 98 10.53 -1.61 6.82
N ALA A 99 10.85 -2.58 5.96
CA ALA A 99 10.21 -3.89 5.96
C ALA A 99 10.55 -4.68 7.24
N GLU A 100 11.78 -4.55 7.75
CA GLU A 100 12.20 -5.15 9.01
C GLU A 100 11.46 -4.57 10.21
N ALA A 101 11.35 -3.23 10.30
CA ALA A 101 10.61 -2.56 11.36
C ALA A 101 9.15 -3.00 11.39
N MET A 102 8.48 -3.05 10.22
CA MET A 102 7.10 -3.54 10.10
C MET A 102 6.95 -4.99 10.62
N ARG A 103 7.88 -5.88 10.26
CA ARG A 103 7.86 -7.29 10.72
C ARG A 103 8.05 -7.43 12.23
N ILE A 104 8.86 -6.58 12.86
CA ILE A 104 9.07 -6.61 14.31
C ILE A 104 7.81 -6.17 15.08
N GLU A 105 7.06 -5.21 14.55
CA GLU A 105 5.84 -4.70 15.20
C GLU A 105 4.62 -5.62 14.97
N THR A 106 4.58 -6.39 13.87
CA THR A 106 3.43 -7.25 13.50
C THR A 106 3.01 -8.25 14.60
N PRO A 107 3.92 -9.01 15.25
CA PRO A 107 3.57 -9.93 16.33
C PRO A 107 2.95 -9.25 17.56
N LYS A 108 3.22 -7.96 17.78
CA LYS A 108 2.67 -7.22 18.92
C LYS A 108 1.20 -6.85 18.70
N ALA A 109 0.80 -6.64 17.44
CA ALA A 109 -0.57 -6.37 17.04
C ALA A 109 -1.39 -7.66 16.84
N SER A 110 -0.75 -8.75 16.37
CA SER A 110 -1.37 -10.06 16.15
C SER A 110 -1.46 -10.89 17.45
N LYS A 111 -2.24 -10.42 18.44
CA LYS A 111 -2.86 -11.34 19.41
C LYS A 111 -4.30 -11.64 18.93
N SER A 112 -4.48 -12.84 18.41
CA SER A 112 -5.74 -13.47 17.94
C SER A 112 -6.16 -13.21 16.49
N SER A 113 -6.06 -14.26 15.67
CA SER A 113 -7.11 -14.67 14.71
C SER A 113 -6.83 -16.08 14.16
N SER A 114 -6.50 -17.03 15.04
CA SER A 114 -6.72 -18.46 14.76
C SER A 114 -8.04 -18.87 15.41
N ARG A 115 -9.16 -18.53 14.76
CA ARG A 115 -10.48 -19.15 14.98
C ARG A 115 -11.49 -18.63 13.95
N SER A 116 -11.59 -19.37 12.85
CA SER A 116 -12.84 -19.71 12.16
C SER A 116 -12.53 -20.82 11.17
#